data_AF-A0AAV8Y099-F1
#
_entry.id   AF-A0AAV8Y099-F1
#
_cell.length_a   1.000
_cell.length_b   1.000
_cell.length_c   1.000
_cell.angle_alpha   90.00
_cell.angle_beta   90.00
_cell.angle_gamma   90.00
#
_symmetry.space_group_name_H-M   'P 1'
#
loop_
_entity.id
_entity.type
_entity.pdbx_description
1 polymer ?
#
loop_
_entity_poly.entity_id
_entity_poly.type
_entity_poly.pdbx_seq_one_letter_code
_entity_poly.pdbx_strand_id
1 'polypeptide(L)' 'MENILSGNPLLTHYSAGSAKGDHKVKRRWDDDVVFKNCAKSEPEKKTNVFINDSLRSDFHKKFMEKYVK' A
#
# COMPACT_ATOMS: atom_id res chain seq x y z
N MET A 1 34.68 31.87 -19.12
CA MET A 1 34.08 30.60 -19.62
C MET A 1 34.00 29.50 -18.55
N GLU A 2 34.48 29.71 -17.33
CA GLU A 2 34.43 28.71 -16.25
C GLU A 2 33.04 28.57 -15.57
N ASN A 3 32.23 29.64 -15.55
CA ASN A 3 30.92 29.63 -14.88
C ASN A 3 29.81 28.83 -15.60
N ILE A 4 30.01 28.42 -16.85
CA ILE A 4 29.02 27.61 -17.59
C ILE A 4 29.12 26.13 -17.21
N LEU A 5 30.29 25.70 -16.72
CA LEU A 5 30.56 24.29 -16.41
C LEU A 5 30.06 23.87 -15.01
N SER A 6 29.91 24.81 -14.08
CA SER A 6 29.49 24.54 -12.69
C SER A 6 27.99 24.72 -12.42
N GLY A 7 27.23 25.25 -13.38
CA GLY A 7 25.80 25.56 -13.20
C GLY A 7 24.83 24.46 -13.62
N ASN A 8 25.30 23.37 -14.25
CA ASN A 8 24.43 22.32 -14.75
C ASN A 8 24.54 21.02 -13.92
N PRO A 9 23.54 20.71 -13.06
CA PRO A 9 23.56 19.53 -12.20
C PRO A 9 23.47 18.21 -12.97
N LEU A 10 23.14 18.25 -14.27
CA LEU A 10 23.19 17.09 -15.14
C LEU A 10 24.65 16.73 -15.52
N LEU A 11 25.50 17.73 -15.78
CA LEU A 11 26.88 17.51 -16.24
C LEU A 11 27.78 16.83 -15.20
N THR A 12 27.51 17.02 -13.91
CA THR A 12 28.24 16.38 -12.81
C THR A 12 28.10 14.85 -12.84
N HIS A 13 27.05 14.32 -13.46
CA HIS A 13 26.79 12.88 -13.52
C HIS A 13 27.61 12.14 -14.59
N TYR A 14 28.14 12.84 -15.60
CA TYR A 14 28.79 12.22 -16.76
C TYR A 14 30.32 12.36 -16.78
N SER A 15 30.87 13.42 -16.15
CA SER A 15 32.29 13.78 -16.28
C SER A 15 33.14 13.55 -15.03
N ALA A 16 32.55 13.14 -13.91
CA ALA A 16 33.28 12.73 -12.71
C ALA A 16 32.74 11.36 -12.26
N GLY A 17 33.62 10.36 -12.23
CA GLY A 17 33.28 8.99 -11.90
C GLY A 17 32.41 8.87 -10.64
N SER A 18 31.29 8.17 -10.78
CA SER A 18 30.63 7.44 -9.71
C SER A 18 30.30 8.24 -8.43
N ALA A 19 29.70 9.43 -8.53
CA ALA A 19 28.79 9.86 -7.48
C ALA A 19 27.48 9.07 -7.62
N LYS A 20 27.49 7.82 -7.11
CA LYS A 20 26.29 7.01 -6.89
C LYS A 20 25.42 7.76 -5.86
N GLY A 21 24.69 8.77 -6.30
CA GLY A 21 23.58 9.31 -5.56
C GLY A 21 22.58 8.16 -5.45
N ASP A 22 22.63 7.46 -4.32
CA ASP A 22 21.66 6.42 -3.98
C ASP A 22 20.28 7.09 -4.03
N HIS A 23 19.57 6.97 -5.16
CA HIS A 23 18.13 7.22 -5.26
C HIS A 23 17.35 6.11 -4.54
N LYS A 24 17.88 5.64 -3.40
CA LYS A 24 17.16 4.77 -2.50
C LYS A 24 16.06 5.62 -1.88
N VAL A 25 14.84 5.26 -2.24
CA VAL A 25 13.63 5.76 -1.60
C VAL A 25 13.86 5.66 -0.09
N LYS A 26 13.84 6.82 0.60
CA LYS A 26 13.89 6.88 2.07
C LYS A 26 12.75 6.06 2.66
N ARG A 27 12.92 5.65 3.92
CA ARG A 27 11.96 4.87 4.72
C ARG A 27 10.52 5.31 4.45
N ARG A 28 9.65 4.36 4.12
CA ARG A 28 8.26 4.65 3.76
C ARG A 28 7.47 5.02 5.02
N TRP A 29 6.43 5.82 4.84
CA TRP A 29 5.58 6.27 5.96
C TRP A 29 4.89 5.09 6.69
N ASP A 30 4.68 3.97 5.99
CA ASP A 30 4.06 2.74 6.48
C ASP A 30 5.06 1.74 7.09
N ASP A 31 6.36 2.09 7.16
CA ASP A 31 7.39 1.14 7.62
C ASP A 31 7.31 0.84 9.13
N ASP A 32 6.84 1.77 9.96
CA ASP A 32 6.73 1.60 11.43
C ASP A 32 5.40 1.00 11.89
N VAL A 33 4.49 0.67 10.97
CA VAL A 33 3.19 0.12 11.33
C VAL A 33 3.34 -1.33 11.82
N VAL A 34 2.82 -1.60 13.01
CA VAL A 34 2.93 -2.90 13.71
C VAL A 34 2.16 -4.04 13.04
N PHE A 35 1.11 -3.72 12.27
CA PHE A 35 0.32 -4.69 11.52
C PHE A 35 0.40 -4.39 10.02
N LYS A 36 0.88 -5.35 9.23
CA LYS A 36 0.97 -5.22 7.77
C LYS A 36 0.20 -6.36 7.12
N ASN A 37 -0.64 -6.02 6.14
CA ASN A 37 -1.23 -6.99 5.21
C ASN A 37 -2.03 -8.14 5.87
N CYS A 38 -2.76 -7.89 6.97
CA CYS A 38 -3.47 -8.93 7.73
C CYS A 38 -4.49 -9.75 6.90
N ALA A 39 -5.03 -9.18 5.83
CA ALA A 39 -6.01 -9.81 4.95
C ALA A 39 -5.45 -10.23 3.57
N LYS A 40 -4.13 -10.19 3.35
CA LYS A 40 -3.54 -10.39 2.00
C LYS A 40 -3.89 -11.74 1.35
N SER A 41 -4.09 -12.77 2.16
CA SER A 41 -4.47 -14.11 1.72
C SER A 41 -5.82 -14.55 2.27
N GLU A 42 -6.66 -13.60 2.73
CA GLU A 42 -8.00 -13.96 3.19
C GLU A 42 -8.80 -14.47 1.97
N PRO A 43 -9.31 -15.72 2.02
CA PRO A 43 -10.09 -16.25 0.92
C PRO A 43 -11.40 -15.46 0.79
N GLU A 44 -11.81 -15.19 -0.44
CA GLU A 44 -13.08 -14.52 -0.69
C GLU A 44 -14.21 -15.36 -0.08
N LYS A 45 -14.96 -14.76 0.84
CA LYS A 45 -16.08 -15.43 1.49
C LYS A 45 -17.14 -15.70 0.42
N LYS A 46 -17.44 -16.97 0.18
CA LYS A 46 -18.51 -17.38 -0.75
C LYS A 46 -19.83 -16.80 -0.23
N THR A 47 -20.32 -15.76 -0.91
CA THR A 47 -21.52 -14.99 -0.55
C THR A 47 -22.84 -15.71 -0.82
N ASN A 48 -22.79 -16.86 -1.51
CA ASN A 48 -23.96 -17.55 -2.04
C ASN A 48 -24.19 -18.91 -1.38
N VAL A 49 -24.10 -18.98 -0.05
CA VAL A 49 -24.52 -20.18 0.69
C VAL A 49 -25.95 -19.97 1.15
N PHE A 50 -26.88 -20.77 0.62
CA PHE A 50 -28.24 -20.80 1.15
C PHE A 50 -28.26 -21.53 2.49
N ILE A 51 -28.87 -20.91 3.50
CA ILE A 51 -29.04 -21.49 4.84
C ILE A 51 -30.53 -21.56 5.13
N ASN A 52 -31.04 -22.75 5.43
CA ASN A 52 -32.41 -22.96 5.85
C ASN A 52 -32.59 -22.68 7.36
N ASP A 53 -32.25 -21.45 7.77
CA ASP A 53 -32.37 -20.93 9.14
C ASP A 53 -32.52 -19.40 9.05
N SER A 54 -33.65 -18.88 9.54
CA SER A 54 -33.97 -17.45 9.43
C SER A 54 -32.99 -16.56 10.18
N LEU A 55 -32.48 -16.99 11.33
CA LEU A 55 -31.61 -16.18 12.20
C LEU A 55 -30.14 -16.25 11.76
N ARG A 56 -29.72 -17.38 11.17
CA ARG A 56 -28.33 -17.56 10.71
C ARG A 56 -28.09 -17.18 9.26
N SER A 57 -29.16 -16.87 8.53
CA SER A 57 -29.08 -16.37 7.16
C SER A 57 -28.22 -15.10 7.07
N ASP A 58 -27.49 -14.95 5.96
CA ASP A 58 -26.71 -13.73 5.72
C ASP A 58 -27.59 -12.48 5.58
N PHE A 59 -28.85 -12.66 5.19
CA PHE A 59 -29.85 -11.60 5.24
C PHE A 59 -30.07 -11.11 6.67
N HIS A 60 -30.35 -12.02 7.61
CA HIS A 60 -30.63 -11.63 8.99
C HIS A 60 -29.40 -11.04 9.68
N LYS A 61 -28.20 -11.59 9.46
CA LYS A 61 -26.95 -10.99 9.96
C LYS A 61 -26.77 -9.54 9.50
N LYS A 62 -26.95 -9.28 8.19
CA LYS A 62 -26.88 -7.93 7.62
C LYS A 62 -27.99 -7.01 8.13
N PHE A 63 -29.19 -7.54 8.36
CA PHE A 63 -30.29 -6.79 8.94
C PHE A 63 -29.95 -6.33 10.37
N MET A 64 -29.48 -7.25 11.22
CA MET A 64 -29.11 -6.93 12.60
C MET A 64 -27.96 -5.92 12.66
N GLU A 65 -26.91 -6.11 11.85
CA GLU A 65 -25.78 -5.16 11.75
C GLU A 65 -26.23 -3.75 11.33
N LYS A 66 -27.20 -3.66 10.40
CA LYS A 66 -27.68 -2.39 9.87
C LYS A 66 -28.63 -1.65 10.81
N TYR A 67 -29.50 -2.37 11.52
CA TYR A 67 -30.64 -1.77 12.22
C TYR A 67 -30.60 -1.88 13.75
N VAL A 68 -29.73 -2.72 14.33
CA VAL A 68 -29.74 -3.05 15.77
C VAL A 68 -28.36 -2.82 16.41
N LYS A 69 -27.73 -1.69 16.10
CA LYS A 69 -26.38 -1.38 16.56
C LYS A 69 -26.25 -1.35 18.08
#